data_AF-A0A9E0YHM5-F1
#
_entry.id   AF-A0A9E0YHM5-F1
#
_cell.length_a   1.000
_cell.length_b   1.000
_cell.length_c   1.000
_cell.angle_alpha   90.00
_cell.angle_beta   90.00
_cell.angle_gamma   90.00
#
_symmetry.space_group_name_H-M   'P 1'
#
loop_
_entity.id
_entity.type
_entity.pdbx_description
1 polymer ?
#
loop_
_entity_poly.entity_id
_entity_poly.type
_entity_poly.pdbx_seq_one_letter_code
_entity_poly.pdbx_strand_id
1 'polypeptide(L)' 'MPEHEETMKSGDALLIVDVQNDFCPGGALAIEKGDAVVPVLNRWISRASEKDLPVYASRDWHPVGHVSFREQG' A
#
# COMPACT_ATOMS: atom_id res chain seq x y z
N MET A 1 -9.45 -17.86 -4.93
CA MET A 1 -9.74 -16.85 -5.98
C MET A 1 -8.45 -16.57 -6.74
N PRO A 2 -8.10 -17.35 -7.79
CA PRO A 2 -6.78 -17.28 -8.44
C PRO A 2 -6.73 -16.47 -9.76
N GLU A 3 -7.82 -15.85 -10.23
CA GLU A 3 -7.89 -15.40 -11.64
C GLU A 3 -7.34 -13.99 -11.93
N HIS A 4 -7.05 -13.16 -10.93
CA HIS A 4 -6.64 -11.78 -11.21
C HIS A 4 -5.12 -11.57 -11.34
N GLU A 5 -4.29 -12.41 -10.71
CA GLU A 5 -2.82 -12.23 -10.67
C GLU A 5 -2.14 -12.34 -12.08
N GLU A 6 -2.82 -12.90 -13.08
CA GLU A 6 -2.30 -13.03 -14.46
C GLU A 6 -2.63 -11.84 -15.39
N THR A 7 -3.40 -10.85 -14.93
CA THR A 7 -4.06 -9.88 -15.83
C THR A 7 -3.24 -8.65 -16.22
N MET A 8 -2.07 -8.42 -15.61
CA MET A 8 -1.25 -7.23 -15.94
C MET A 8 -0.74 -7.26 -17.39
N LYS A 9 -0.99 -6.19 -18.13
CA LYS A 9 -0.61 -6.00 -19.52
C LYS A 9 0.15 -4.68 -19.72
N SER A 10 0.74 -4.53 -20.91
CA SER A 10 1.40 -3.28 -21.29
C SER A 10 0.43 -2.10 -21.19
N GLY A 11 0.87 -1.01 -20.53
CA GLY A 11 0.05 0.18 -20.26
C GLY A 11 -0.59 0.20 -18.87
N ASP A 12 -0.54 -0.90 -18.12
CA ASP A 12 -0.99 -0.93 -16.72
C ASP A 12 0.06 -0.35 -15.76
N ALA A 13 -0.34 -0.08 -14.53
CA ALA A 13 0.52 0.33 -13.42
C ALA A 13 0.02 -0.30 -12.10
N LEU A 14 0.93 -0.53 -11.16
CA LEU A 14 0.59 -0.92 -9.78
C LEU A 14 0.66 0.32 -8.87
N LEU A 15 -0.44 0.68 -8.21
CA LEU A 15 -0.46 1.71 -7.18
C LEU A 15 -0.69 1.06 -5.80
N ILE A 16 0.26 1.24 -4.90
CA ILE A 16 0.21 0.78 -3.51
C ILE A 16 -0.16 1.98 -2.64
N VAL A 17 -1.27 1.89 -1.92
CA VAL A 17 -1.81 3.02 -1.16
C VAL A 17 -1.58 2.82 0.33
N ASP A 18 -0.80 3.71 0.93
CA ASP A 18 -0.67 3.95 2.37
C ASP A 18 -0.41 2.68 3.22
N VAL A 19 0.40 1.76 2.69
CA VAL A 19 0.88 0.60 3.45
C VAL A 19 2.08 1.02 4.31
N GLN A 20 1.79 1.77 5.37
CA GLN A 20 2.77 2.32 6.31
C GLN A 20 2.62 1.70 7.69
N ASN A 21 3.70 1.68 8.48
CA ASN A 21 3.72 1.08 9.82
C ASN A 21 2.59 1.60 10.73
N ASP A 22 2.22 2.88 10.61
CA ASP A 22 1.14 3.46 11.41
C ASP A 22 -0.22 2.81 11.19
N PHE A 23 -0.44 2.22 10.01
CA PHE A 23 -1.69 1.52 9.67
C PHE A 23 -1.60 0.00 9.87
N CYS A 24 -0.42 -0.54 10.23
CA CYS A 24 -0.21 -1.95 10.56
C CYS A 24 -0.38 -2.22 12.06
N PRO A 25 -0.53 -3.49 12.50
CA PRO A 25 -0.61 -3.82 13.91
C PRO A 25 0.57 -3.25 14.71
N GLY A 26 0.26 -2.54 15.80
CA GLY A 26 1.23 -1.84 16.64
C GLY A 26 1.51 -0.38 16.23
N GLY A 27 0.95 0.10 15.12
CA GLY A 27 1.03 1.48 14.66
C GLY A 27 0.04 2.44 15.34
N ALA A 28 0.20 3.75 15.09
CA ALA A 28 -0.62 4.81 15.68
C ALA A 28 -2.11 4.78 15.27
N LEU A 29 -2.41 4.27 14.06
CA LEU A 29 -3.74 4.12 13.48
C LEU A 29 -3.93 2.69 12.95
N ALA A 30 -3.53 1.70 13.75
CA ALA A 30 -3.46 0.30 13.36
C ALA A 30 -4.80 -0.24 12.84
N ILE A 31 -4.75 -0.88 11.67
CA ILE A 31 -5.82 -1.70 11.11
C ILE A 31 -5.59 -3.14 11.55
N GLU A 32 -6.65 -3.83 11.99
CA GLU A 32 -6.56 -5.24 12.35
C GLU A 32 -6.06 -6.07 11.15
N LYS A 33 -4.95 -6.80 11.34
CA LYS A 33 -4.26 -7.57 10.29
C LYS A 33 -3.89 -6.74 9.05
N GLY A 34 -3.66 -5.42 9.21
CA GLY A 34 -3.29 -4.52 8.12
C GLY A 34 -2.01 -4.95 7.38
N ASP A 35 -1.10 -5.63 8.06
CA ASP A 35 0.12 -6.20 7.52
C ASP A 35 -0.10 -7.46 6.65
N ALA A 36 -1.26 -8.11 6.72
CA ALA A 36 -1.57 -9.30 5.92
C ALA A 36 -1.64 -9.01 4.41
N VAL A 37 -1.75 -7.75 4.02
CA VAL A 37 -1.68 -7.32 2.61
C VAL A 37 -0.26 -7.39 2.05
N VAL A 38 0.78 -7.30 2.88
CA VAL A 38 2.18 -7.20 2.45
C VAL A 38 2.63 -8.40 1.58
N PRO A 39 2.35 -9.67 1.93
CA PRO A 39 2.70 -10.79 1.07
C PRO A 39 1.97 -10.79 -0.28
N VAL A 40 0.76 -10.24 -0.34
CA VAL A 40 0.01 -10.04 -1.60
C VAL A 40 0.68 -8.93 -2.41
N LEU A 41 0.99 -7.82 -1.74
CA LEU A 41 1.90 -6.72 -2.13
C LEU A 41 3.05 -7.19 -2.98
N ASN A 42 3.90 -7.97 -2.33
CA ASN A 42 5.16 -8.46 -2.88
C ASN A 42 4.95 -9.32 -4.13
N ARG A 43 3.88 -10.13 -4.19
CA ARG A 43 3.55 -10.90 -5.40
C ARG A 43 3.21 -9.97 -6.57
N TRP A 44 2.39 -8.94 -6.35
CA TRP A 44 2.05 -8.00 -7.42
C TRP A 44 3.24 -7.16 -7.87
N ILE A 45 4.11 -6.74 -6.94
CA ILE A 45 5.35 -6.02 -7.27
C ILE A 45 6.25 -6.89 -8.15
N SER A 46 6.44 -8.18 -7.81
CA SER A 46 7.23 -9.09 -8.64
C SER A 46 6.65 -9.21 -10.06
N ARG A 47 5.32 -9.25 -10.20
CA ARG A 47 4.62 -9.40 -11.50
C ARG A 47 4.74 -8.15 -12.35
N ALA A 48 4.59 -6.98 -11.72
CA ALA A 48 4.82 -5.70 -12.37
C ALA A 48 6.27 -5.62 -12.87
N SER A 49 7.23 -6.03 -12.04
CA SER A 49 8.66 -6.05 -12.40
C SER A 49 8.98 -7.05 -13.52
N GLU A 50 8.37 -8.24 -13.54
CA GLU A 50 8.52 -9.24 -14.62
C GLU A 50 8.07 -8.71 -15.98
N LYS A 51 7.18 -7.71 -16.01
CA LYS A 51 6.60 -7.11 -17.22
C LYS A 51 7.09 -5.69 -17.50
N ASP A 52 8.09 -5.21 -16.76
CA ASP A 52 8.61 -3.84 -16.83
C ASP A 52 7.50 -2.76 -16.66
N LEU A 53 6.51 -3.04 -15.81
CA LEU A 53 5.41 -2.13 -15.51
C LEU A 53 5.73 -1.21 -14.33
N PRO A 54 5.28 0.05 -14.35
CA PRO A 54 5.53 0.99 -13.28
C PRO A 54 4.83 0.58 -11.97
N VAL A 55 5.56 0.75 -10.87
CA VAL A 55 5.05 0.59 -9.50
C VAL A 55 5.17 1.92 -8.77
N TYR A 56 4.07 2.41 -8.25
CA TYR A 56 3.99 3.62 -7.44
C TYR A 56 3.51 3.27 -6.04
N ALA A 57 4.09 3.89 -5.02
CA ALA A 57 3.64 3.77 -3.64
C ALA A 57 3.35 5.16 -3.08
N SER A 58 2.13 5.39 -2.61
CA SER A 58 1.81 6.58 -1.84
C SER A 58 2.27 6.43 -0.39
N ARG A 59 2.39 7.57 0.25
CA ARG A 59 2.54 7.65 1.70
C ARG A 59 1.75 8.83 2.19
N ASP A 60 1.10 8.65 3.32
CA ASP A 60 0.64 9.74 4.13
C ASP A 60 1.86 10.41 4.80
N TRP A 61 2.04 11.71 4.57
CA TRP A 61 3.24 12.48 4.96
C TRP A 61 2.85 13.77 5.64
N HIS A 62 2.20 13.63 6.79
CA HIS A 62 1.72 14.74 7.59
C HIS A 62 2.86 15.56 8.22
N PRO A 63 2.76 16.90 8.22
CA PRO A 63 3.58 17.73 9.11
C PRO A 63 3.12 17.56 10.57
N VAL A 64 3.97 17.98 11.51
CA VAL A 64 3.58 18.13 12.91
C VAL A 64 2.41 19.11 13.02
N GLY A 65 1.38 18.77 13.81
CA GLY A 65 0.18 19.60 13.97
C GLY A 65 -0.75 19.60 12.76
N HIS A 66 -0.72 18.56 11.93
CA HIS A 66 -1.65 18.43 10.80
C HIS A 66 -3.11 18.48 11.26
N VAL A 67 -3.98 19.11 10.47
CA VAL A 67 -5.38 19.38 10.82
C VAL A 67 -6.21 18.11 11.07
N SER A 68 -5.77 16.95 10.60
CA SER A 68 -6.44 15.66 10.86
C SER A 68 -6.12 15.06 12.24
N PHE A 69 -5.15 15.60 12.97
CA PHE A 69 -4.77 15.10 14.30
C PHE A 69 -5.68 15.66 15.41
N ARG A 70 -5.90 14.86 16.46
CA ARG A 70 -6.73 15.23 17.62
C ARG A 70 -6.11 16.28 18.55
N GLU A 71 -4.93 16.84 18.30
CA GLU A 71 -4.39 17.96 19.11
C GLU A 71 -5.25 19.25 19.01
N GLN A 72 -6.38 19.21 18.29
CA GLN A 72 -7.47 20.20 18.25
C GLN A 72 -8.86 19.60 18.58
N GLY A 73 -8.93 18.46 19.28
CA GLY A 73 -10.16 17.73 19.59
C GLY A 73 -10.35 17.42 21.08
#